data_AF-A0A9P6LGA8-F1
#
_entry.id   AF-A0A9P6LGA8-F1
#
_cell.length_a   1.000
_cell.length_b   1.000
_cell.length_c   1.000
_cell.angle_alpha   90.00
_cell.angle_beta   90.00
_cell.angle_gamma   90.00
#
_symmetry.space_group_name_H-M   'P 1'
#
loop_
_entity.id
_entity.type
_entity.pdbx_description
1 polymer ?
#
loop_
_entity_poly.entity_id
_entity_poly.type
_entity_poly.pdbx_seq_one_letter_code
_entity_poly.pdbx_strand_id
1 'polypeptide(L)'
;MKVSTSILAALPAIFVQAFPPPYSTSTAPATTTAGIIDIPTTSNGTFPDVQNPGNHLLVGYHSFSDSCTNIHGDFIDSIVWACCKNMRGSWSQNRFRLGQCLENDRGQLVARRNGGFWRTCQDCTFKDPDRPTVYSCRCWPMPRHGVEHKLVDAEIDLDTFMGNDKGDLVCFGVKDRQRNEECQP
;
A
#
# COMPACT_ATOMS: atom_id res chain seq x y z
N MET A 1 -2.35 14.49 -67.46
CA MET A 1 -3.57 14.22 -66.66
C MET A 1 -3.06 13.82 -65.27
N LYS A 2 -3.11 14.70 -64.26
CA LYS A 2 -4.16 14.80 -63.20
C LYS A 2 -4.30 13.43 -62.47
N VAL A 3 -4.11 13.27 -61.16
CA VAL A 3 -4.37 14.14 -59.99
C VAL A 3 -3.49 13.68 -58.81
N SER A 4 -2.79 14.59 -58.13
CA SER A 4 -2.28 14.37 -56.75
C SER A 4 -3.33 14.90 -55.78
N THR A 5 -3.78 14.05 -54.87
CA THR A 5 -4.78 14.40 -53.84
C THR A 5 -4.09 14.37 -52.48
N SER A 6 -3.81 15.54 -51.92
CA SER A 6 -3.31 15.70 -50.56
C SER A 6 -4.51 16.02 -49.65
N ILE A 7 -4.80 15.13 -48.70
CA ILE A 7 -5.85 15.32 -47.69
C ILE A 7 -5.19 16.02 -46.49
N LEU A 8 -5.53 17.29 -46.27
CA LEU A 8 -5.25 18.01 -45.02
C LEU A 8 -6.30 17.60 -43.98
N ALA A 9 -5.90 16.85 -42.98
CA ALA A 9 -6.72 16.60 -41.79
C ALA A 9 -6.58 17.78 -40.81
N ALA A 10 -7.68 18.46 -40.54
CA ALA A 10 -7.77 19.52 -39.53
C ALA A 10 -7.88 18.89 -38.13
N LEU A 11 -6.97 19.27 -37.23
CA LEU A 11 -7.04 18.94 -35.80
C LEU A 11 -7.97 19.92 -35.08
N PRO A 12 -8.90 19.46 -34.22
CA PRO A 12 -9.66 20.36 -33.36
C PRO A 12 -8.78 20.86 -32.20
N ALA A 13 -8.76 22.17 -32.01
CA ALA A 13 -8.13 22.82 -30.87
C ALA A 13 -8.88 22.49 -29.57
N ILE A 14 -8.21 21.84 -28.62
CA ILE A 14 -8.74 21.60 -27.28
C ILE A 14 -8.46 22.84 -26.42
N PHE A 15 -9.53 23.51 -26.02
CA PHE A 15 -9.51 24.62 -25.06
C PHE A 15 -9.09 24.10 -23.68
N VAL A 16 -7.94 24.54 -23.18
CA VAL A 16 -7.51 24.32 -21.80
C VAL A 16 -8.14 25.42 -20.95
N GLN A 17 -9.15 25.10 -20.15
CA GLN A 17 -9.62 25.99 -19.09
C GLN A 17 -8.76 25.79 -17.84
N ALA A 18 -7.96 26.81 -17.53
CA ALA A 18 -7.20 26.91 -16.29
C ALA A 18 -8.15 27.21 -15.13
N PHE A 19 -8.31 26.28 -14.20
CA PHE A 19 -8.94 26.54 -12.91
C PHE A 19 -7.91 27.15 -11.95
N PRO A 20 -8.20 28.28 -11.28
CA PRO A 20 -7.32 28.81 -10.23
C PRO A 20 -7.40 27.95 -8.96
N PRO A 21 -6.30 27.80 -8.21
CA PRO A 21 -6.32 27.12 -6.91
C PRO A 21 -6.98 28.01 -5.85
N PRO A 22 -7.79 27.45 -4.92
CA PRO A 22 -8.18 28.18 -3.74
C PRO A 22 -6.99 28.24 -2.77
N TYR A 23 -6.39 29.42 -2.65
CA TYR A 23 -5.66 29.81 -1.44
C TYR A 23 -6.68 30.14 -0.35
N SER A 24 -6.51 29.58 0.84
CA SER A 24 -6.83 30.29 2.08
C SER A 24 -5.94 29.80 3.22
N THR A 25 -5.38 30.80 3.88
CA THR A 25 -4.48 30.83 5.01
C THR A 25 -5.20 30.51 6.31
N SER A 26 -4.54 29.80 7.23
CA SER A 26 -4.81 29.94 8.66
C SER A 26 -3.64 29.46 9.51
N THR A 27 -2.85 30.45 9.95
CA THR A 27 -2.25 30.62 11.29
C THR A 27 -1.93 29.41 12.16
N ALA A 28 -0.62 29.18 12.33
CA ALA A 28 -0.03 28.50 13.49
C ALA A 28 0.00 29.42 14.73
N PRO A 29 0.11 28.84 15.93
CA PRO A 29 0.91 29.42 17.00
C PRO A 29 2.11 28.54 17.36
N ALA A 30 3.28 29.19 17.46
CA ALA A 30 4.46 28.73 18.19
C ALA A 30 4.17 28.86 19.72
N THR A 31 4.84 28.28 20.71
CA THR A 31 6.15 27.64 20.94
C THR A 31 6.02 26.97 22.31
N THR A 32 6.67 25.83 22.59
CA THR A 32 7.44 25.69 23.85
C THR A 32 8.41 24.51 23.78
N THR A 33 9.67 24.89 23.99
CA THR A 33 10.89 24.12 24.19
C THR A 33 10.82 23.19 25.41
N ALA A 34 11.34 21.96 25.30
CA ALA A 34 12.33 21.39 26.23
C ALA A 34 12.47 19.86 26.04
N GLY A 35 13.72 19.39 25.97
CA GLY A 35 14.09 18.01 26.33
C GLY A 35 14.57 17.13 25.18
N ILE A 36 15.83 17.33 24.75
CA ILE A 36 16.60 16.27 24.07
C ILE A 36 16.91 15.22 25.15
N ILE A 37 16.39 14.02 25.00
CA ILE A 37 16.88 12.84 25.71
C ILE A 37 17.34 11.86 24.63
N ASP A 38 18.66 11.71 24.52
CA ASP A 38 19.29 10.63 23.77
C ASP A 38 18.85 9.28 24.38
N ILE A 39 18.22 8.44 23.56
CA ILE A 39 17.88 7.06 23.93
C ILE A 39 18.57 6.14 22.92
N PRO A 40 19.34 5.14 23.38
CA PRO A 40 20.13 4.27 22.52
C PRO A 40 19.23 3.39 21.64
N THR A 41 19.61 3.28 20.37
CA THR A 41 19.03 2.36 19.39
C THR A 41 19.16 0.91 19.86
N THR A 42 18.04 0.31 20.24
CA THR A 42 17.84 -1.15 20.17
C THR A 42 16.57 -1.45 19.39
N SER A 43 16.75 -2.30 18.38
CA SER A 43 15.77 -2.82 17.43
C SER A 43 14.53 -3.41 18.12
N ASN A 44 13.38 -2.74 17.96
CA ASN A 44 12.03 -3.34 17.87
C ASN A 44 11.03 -2.19 17.67
N GLY A 45 10.61 -1.99 16.43
CA GLY A 45 9.71 -0.89 16.05
C GLY A 45 8.32 -1.06 16.67
N THR A 46 8.12 -0.40 17.81
CA THR A 46 6.79 -0.16 18.38
C THR A 46 6.40 1.26 17.96
N PHE A 47 5.39 1.40 17.10
CA PHE A 47 4.87 2.72 16.72
C PHE A 47 4.16 3.36 17.93
N PRO A 48 4.42 4.63 18.29
CA PRO A 48 3.70 5.29 19.37
C PRO A 48 2.29 5.68 18.92
N ASP A 49 1.31 5.08 19.59
CA ASP A 49 -0.11 5.36 19.50
C ASP A 49 -0.43 6.69 20.20
N VAL A 50 -1.07 7.62 19.50
CA VAL A 50 -1.58 8.86 20.09
C VAL A 50 -2.82 8.50 20.91
N GLN A 51 -2.68 8.56 22.23
CA GLN A 51 -3.71 8.23 23.20
C GLN A 51 -5.02 8.98 22.95
N ASN A 52 -6.03 8.26 22.45
CA ASN A 52 -7.43 8.67 22.48
C ASN A 52 -8.22 7.59 23.25
N PRO A 53 -8.86 7.91 24.39
CA PRO A 53 -9.41 6.91 25.32
C PRO A 53 -10.79 6.38 24.87
N GLY A 54 -10.87 5.92 23.63
CA GLY A 54 -12.00 5.16 23.06
C GLY A 54 -11.57 3.90 22.28
N ASN A 55 -10.27 3.58 22.25
CA ASN A 55 -9.69 2.53 21.40
C ASN A 55 -9.47 1.21 22.17
N HIS A 56 -10.56 0.51 22.48
CA HIS A 56 -10.46 -0.90 22.89
C HIS A 56 -10.38 -1.75 21.61
N LEU A 57 -9.26 -2.46 21.41
CA LEU A 57 -8.98 -3.46 20.36
C LEU A 57 -8.39 -2.97 19.02
N LEU A 58 -7.22 -2.33 19.05
CA LEU A 58 -6.22 -2.58 18.01
C LEU A 58 -5.45 -3.84 18.40
N VAL A 59 -6.11 -5.01 18.30
CA VAL A 59 -5.38 -6.28 18.29
C VAL A 59 -4.34 -6.14 17.19
N GLY A 60 -3.07 -6.37 17.52
CA GLY A 60 -1.99 -6.34 16.55
C GLY A 60 -2.29 -7.35 15.46
N TYR A 61 -2.88 -6.91 14.38
CA TYR A 61 -3.12 -7.71 13.19
C TYR A 61 -1.79 -7.75 12.42
N HIS A 62 -0.83 -8.48 12.96
CA HIS A 62 0.46 -8.81 12.33
C HIS A 62 0.56 -10.33 12.19
N SER A 63 1.58 -10.80 11.47
CA SER A 63 1.93 -12.21 11.32
C SER A 63 0.76 -13.07 10.82
N PHE A 64 0.06 -12.64 9.78
CA PHE A 64 -1.01 -13.46 9.18
C PHE A 64 -0.48 -14.83 8.72
N SER A 65 0.79 -14.90 8.30
CA SER A 65 1.45 -16.14 7.88
C SER A 65 1.45 -17.25 8.94
N ASP A 66 1.38 -16.92 10.23
CA ASP A 66 1.30 -17.91 11.33
C ASP A 66 0.04 -18.78 11.26
N SER A 67 -1.01 -18.27 10.61
CA SER A 67 -2.33 -18.90 10.53
C SER A 67 -2.92 -18.92 9.13
N CYS A 68 -2.11 -18.54 8.13
CA CYS A 68 -2.47 -18.57 6.73
C CYS A 68 -1.40 -19.30 5.91
N THR A 69 -1.82 -19.98 4.85
CA THR A 69 -0.97 -20.73 3.91
C THR A 69 -1.35 -20.38 2.47
N ASN A 70 -0.66 -20.93 1.48
CA ASN A 70 -0.91 -20.70 0.05
C ASN A 70 -0.99 -19.19 -0.25
N ILE A 71 0.03 -18.46 0.19
CA ILE A 71 0.14 -17.01 0.05
C ILE A 71 0.67 -16.71 -1.35
N HIS A 72 -0.09 -15.95 -2.13
CA HIS A 72 0.39 -15.47 -3.42
C HIS A 72 -0.17 -14.09 -3.75
N GLY A 73 0.35 -13.50 -4.83
CA GLY A 73 -0.05 -12.19 -5.32
C GLY A 73 -0.59 -12.26 -6.74
N ASP A 74 -1.51 -11.36 -7.03
CA ASP A 74 -1.89 -11.02 -8.40
C ASP A 74 -1.03 -9.86 -8.91
N PHE A 75 -0.40 -10.05 -10.06
CA PHE A 75 0.46 -9.07 -10.73
C PHE A 75 -0.32 -7.83 -11.20
N ILE A 76 -1.62 -7.97 -11.48
CA ILE A 76 -2.42 -6.92 -12.12
C ILE A 76 -3.14 -6.10 -11.07
N ASP A 77 -3.83 -6.75 -10.13
CA ASP A 77 -4.77 -6.08 -9.23
C ASP A 77 -4.17 -5.67 -7.89
N SER A 78 -2.87 -5.93 -7.64
CA SER A 78 -2.24 -5.71 -6.33
C SER A 78 -3.02 -6.41 -5.19
N ILE A 79 -3.53 -7.60 -5.50
CA ILE A 79 -4.30 -8.44 -4.58
C ILE A 79 -3.36 -9.49 -4.01
N VAL A 80 -3.34 -9.62 -2.69
CA VAL A 80 -2.80 -10.81 -2.03
C VAL A 80 -3.94 -11.80 -1.83
N TRP A 81 -3.65 -13.08 -2.02
CA TRP A 81 -4.56 -14.15 -1.67
C TRP A 81 -3.88 -15.18 -0.79
N ALA A 82 -4.61 -15.66 0.22
CA ALA A 82 -4.12 -16.64 1.18
C ALA A 82 -5.27 -17.49 1.72
N CYS A 83 -4.95 -18.72 2.07
CA CYS A 83 -5.81 -19.62 2.82
C CYS A 83 -5.65 -19.37 4.31
N CYS A 84 -6.65 -18.82 4.98
CA CYS A 84 -6.54 -18.49 6.40
C CYS A 84 -7.44 -19.38 7.26
N LYS A 85 -6.88 -19.84 8.38
CA LYS A 85 -7.59 -20.67 9.35
C LYS A 85 -8.53 -19.81 10.19
N ASN A 86 -9.78 -20.24 10.33
CA ASN A 86 -10.76 -19.60 11.20
C ASN A 86 -10.73 -20.16 12.63
N MET A 87 -11.52 -19.59 13.54
CA MET A 87 -11.57 -20.02 14.95
C MET A 87 -12.10 -21.46 15.14
N ARG A 88 -12.78 -22.03 14.15
CA ARG A 88 -13.28 -23.42 14.17
C ARG A 88 -12.29 -24.40 13.55
N GLY A 89 -11.15 -23.91 13.06
CA GLY A 89 -10.11 -24.70 12.43
C GLY A 89 -10.32 -24.97 10.94
N SER A 90 -11.40 -24.46 10.33
CA SER A 90 -11.61 -24.56 8.88
C SER A 90 -10.78 -23.51 8.14
N TRP A 91 -10.47 -23.78 6.87
CA TRP A 91 -9.69 -22.90 6.01
C TRP A 91 -10.60 -22.20 5.02
N SER A 92 -10.31 -20.93 4.74
CA SER A 92 -11.05 -20.14 3.74
C SER A 92 -10.08 -19.33 2.90
N GLN A 93 -10.33 -19.28 1.59
CA GLN A 93 -9.54 -18.44 0.70
C GLN A 93 -9.98 -16.99 0.84
N ASN A 94 -9.01 -16.12 1.12
CA ASN A 94 -9.21 -14.69 1.23
C ASN A 94 -8.45 -13.99 0.13
N ARG A 95 -9.06 -12.94 -0.43
CA ARG A 95 -8.41 -11.99 -1.32
C ARG A 95 -8.44 -10.62 -0.66
N PHE A 96 -7.32 -9.92 -0.66
CA PHE A 96 -7.19 -8.61 -0.05
C PHE A 96 -6.46 -7.64 -0.98
N ARG A 97 -7.04 -6.46 -1.21
CA ARG A 97 -6.40 -5.40 -2.01
C ARG A 97 -5.37 -4.64 -1.19
N LEU A 98 -4.09 -4.86 -1.46
CA LEU A 98 -2.98 -4.24 -0.73
C LEU A 98 -2.98 -2.70 -0.81
N GLY A 99 -3.62 -2.13 -1.83
CA GLY A 99 -3.80 -0.68 -1.94
C GLY A 99 -4.56 -0.04 -0.76
N GLN A 100 -5.28 -0.83 0.04
CA GLN A 100 -5.94 -0.34 1.25
C GLN A 100 -4.97 -0.17 2.43
N CYS A 101 -3.76 -0.73 2.36
CA CYS A 101 -2.81 -0.77 3.47
C CYS A 101 -1.36 -0.48 3.09
N LEU A 102 -1.05 -0.28 1.82
CA LEU A 102 0.28 0.08 1.34
C LEU A 102 0.27 1.44 0.64
N GLU A 103 1.24 2.28 0.99
CA GLU A 103 1.57 3.54 0.32
C GLU A 103 2.98 3.46 -0.29
N ASN A 104 3.19 4.21 -1.37
CA ASN A 104 4.52 4.54 -1.87
C ASN A 104 5.00 5.86 -1.22
N ASP A 105 5.85 5.76 -0.20
CA ASP A 105 6.51 6.93 0.39
C ASP A 105 7.85 7.16 -0.32
N ARG A 106 7.84 8.02 -1.34
CA ARG A 106 9.03 8.50 -2.07
C ARG A 106 9.92 7.36 -2.61
N GLY A 107 9.32 6.29 -3.09
CA GLY A 107 10.01 5.12 -3.65
C GLY A 107 10.16 3.98 -2.66
N GLN A 108 9.59 4.07 -1.45
CA GLN A 108 9.57 3.00 -0.46
C GLN A 108 8.14 2.54 -0.22
N LEU A 109 7.93 1.24 -0.07
CA LEU A 109 6.63 0.71 0.37
C LEU A 109 6.53 0.87 1.89
N VAL A 110 5.47 1.50 2.35
CA VAL A 110 5.18 1.65 3.78
C VAL A 110 3.76 1.22 4.09
N ALA A 111 3.56 0.63 5.26
CA ALA A 111 2.25 0.25 5.73
C ALA A 111 1.46 1.51 6.13
N ARG A 112 0.38 1.82 5.41
CA ARG A 112 -0.52 2.92 5.73
C ARG A 112 -1.95 2.65 5.27
N ARG A 113 -2.91 2.94 6.15
CA ARG A 113 -4.34 2.90 5.81
C ARG A 113 -4.63 3.78 4.60
N ASN A 114 -5.35 3.23 3.63
CA ASN A 114 -5.73 3.85 2.36
C ASN A 114 -4.54 4.36 1.52
N GLY A 115 -3.38 3.69 1.59
CA GLY A 115 -2.14 4.20 0.99
C GLY A 115 -2.11 4.26 -0.54
N GLY A 116 -2.86 3.41 -1.25
CA GLY A 116 -3.02 3.50 -2.70
C GLY A 116 -1.73 3.41 -3.53
N PHE A 117 -0.72 2.66 -3.08
CA PHE A 117 0.61 2.59 -3.71
C PHE A 117 0.57 2.28 -5.22
N TRP A 118 -0.39 1.46 -5.68
CA TRP A 118 -0.59 1.05 -7.08
C TRP A 118 -0.68 2.21 -8.08
N ARG A 119 -0.98 3.42 -7.61
CA ARG A 119 -1.00 4.63 -8.46
C ARG A 119 0.38 5.06 -8.95
N THR A 120 1.43 4.64 -8.24
CA THR A 120 2.82 5.11 -8.44
C THR A 120 3.84 3.99 -8.35
N CYS A 121 3.38 2.74 -8.28
CA CYS A 121 4.21 1.55 -8.32
C CYS A 121 3.69 0.61 -9.41
N GLN A 122 4.59 -0.21 -9.93
CA GLN A 122 4.35 -1.17 -10.99
C GLN A 122 5.23 -2.41 -10.78
N ASP A 123 4.98 -3.46 -11.57
CA ASP A 123 5.75 -4.71 -11.57
C ASP A 123 5.83 -5.35 -10.18
N CYS A 124 4.67 -5.42 -9.53
CA CYS A 124 4.58 -5.94 -8.17
C CYS A 124 4.44 -7.46 -8.14
N THR A 125 5.19 -8.10 -7.25
CA THR A 125 5.21 -9.56 -7.10
C THR A 125 5.74 -9.98 -5.73
N PHE A 126 5.43 -11.21 -5.34
CA PHE A 126 6.22 -11.94 -4.35
C PHE A 126 7.48 -12.44 -5.06
N LYS A 127 8.65 -11.93 -4.69
CA LYS A 127 9.93 -12.22 -5.38
C LYS A 127 10.59 -13.52 -4.91
N ASP A 128 10.25 -13.98 -3.71
CA ASP A 128 11.03 -14.99 -3.00
C ASP A 128 10.13 -16.10 -2.44
N PRO A 129 10.26 -17.35 -2.93
CA PRO A 129 9.46 -18.46 -2.42
C PRO A 129 9.81 -18.83 -0.97
N ASP A 130 11.02 -18.52 -0.50
CA ASP A 130 11.45 -18.75 0.89
C ASP A 130 10.97 -17.63 1.82
N ARG A 131 10.51 -16.50 1.27
CA ARG A 131 9.91 -15.38 2.00
C ARG A 131 8.54 -15.01 1.41
N PRO A 132 7.52 -15.87 1.60
CA PRO A 132 6.22 -15.75 0.94
C PRO A 132 5.41 -14.51 1.37
N THR A 133 5.87 -13.76 2.38
CA THR A 133 5.24 -12.54 2.88
C THR A 133 5.92 -11.27 2.38
N VAL A 134 7.08 -11.37 1.74
CA VAL A 134 7.80 -10.22 1.19
C VAL A 134 7.21 -9.83 -0.15
N TYR A 135 6.54 -8.68 -0.16
CA TYR A 135 5.95 -8.08 -1.34
C TYR A 135 6.92 -7.05 -1.93
N SER A 136 7.20 -7.17 -3.22
CA SER A 136 8.11 -6.27 -3.92
C SER A 136 7.40 -5.57 -5.06
N CYS A 137 7.78 -4.32 -5.31
CA CYS A 137 7.33 -3.50 -6.42
C CYS A 137 8.47 -2.64 -6.95
N ARG A 138 8.27 -2.06 -8.13
CA ARG A 138 9.04 -0.92 -8.62
C ARG A 138 8.22 0.35 -8.43
N CYS A 139 8.71 1.30 -7.64
CA CYS A 139 7.97 2.50 -7.26
C CYS A 139 8.64 3.77 -7.75
N TRP A 140 7.85 4.77 -8.12
CA TRP A 140 8.34 6.09 -8.49
C TRP A 140 8.79 6.85 -7.24
N PRO A 141 10.06 7.26 -7.13
CA PRO A 141 10.49 8.14 -6.06
C PRO A 141 10.00 9.56 -6.31
N MET A 142 10.13 10.42 -5.29
CA MET A 142 9.89 11.85 -5.47
C MET A 142 10.92 12.41 -6.47
N PRO A 143 10.49 13.13 -7.53
CA PRO A 143 11.40 13.74 -8.49
C PRO A 143 12.41 14.66 -7.79
N ARG A 144 13.68 14.57 -8.20
CA ARG A 144 14.76 15.43 -7.70
C ARG A 144 15.40 16.16 -8.87
N HIS A 145 15.67 17.45 -8.69
CA HIS A 145 16.27 18.26 -9.74
C HIS A 145 17.64 17.72 -10.15
N GLY A 146 17.89 17.62 -11.45
CA GLY A 146 19.15 17.11 -12.00
C GLY A 146 19.35 15.60 -11.88
N VAL A 147 18.35 14.85 -11.40
CA VAL A 147 18.39 13.38 -11.31
C VAL A 147 17.36 12.79 -12.25
N GLU A 148 17.75 11.78 -13.02
CA GLU A 148 16.82 11.02 -13.85
C GLU A 148 15.72 10.41 -12.98
N HIS A 149 14.47 10.71 -13.32
CA HIS A 149 13.33 10.12 -12.63
C HIS A 149 13.16 8.70 -13.14
N LYS A 150 13.54 7.73 -12.31
CA LYS A 150 13.43 6.30 -12.60
C LYS A 150 12.79 5.55 -11.45
N LEU A 151 12.15 4.44 -11.78
CA LEU A 151 11.63 3.50 -10.79
C LEU A 151 12.75 2.93 -9.93
N VAL A 152 12.44 2.71 -8.66
CA VAL A 152 13.32 2.04 -7.69
C VAL A 152 12.63 0.80 -7.15
N ASP A 153 13.40 -0.26 -6.88
CA ASP A 153 12.88 -1.43 -6.19
C ASP A 153 12.50 -1.07 -4.75
N ALA A 154 11.33 -1.52 -4.34
CA ALA A 154 10.79 -1.36 -3.00
C ALA A 154 10.27 -2.72 -2.52
N GLU A 155 10.53 -3.04 -1.26
CA GLU A 155 10.09 -4.28 -0.63
C GLU A 155 9.46 -3.98 0.73
N ILE A 156 8.47 -4.77 1.10
CA ILE A 156 7.86 -4.74 2.42
C ILE A 156 7.43 -6.14 2.83
N ASP A 157 7.67 -6.49 4.10
CA ASP A 157 7.15 -7.71 4.68
C ASP A 157 5.72 -7.47 5.18
N LEU A 158 4.75 -8.17 4.57
CA LEU A 158 3.34 -8.03 4.88
C LEU A 158 3.00 -8.48 6.31
N ASP A 159 3.78 -9.39 6.89
CA ASP A 159 3.56 -9.83 8.27
C ASP A 159 3.74 -8.70 9.28
N THR A 160 4.43 -7.62 8.93
CA THR A 160 4.62 -6.49 9.84
C THR A 160 3.33 -5.72 10.14
N PHE A 161 2.28 -5.86 9.33
CA PHE A 161 1.03 -5.09 9.48
C PHE A 161 -0.26 -5.79 9.02
N MET A 162 -0.16 -6.97 8.39
CA MET A 162 -1.31 -7.80 8.03
C MET A 162 -1.50 -8.93 9.04
N GLY A 163 -2.75 -9.19 9.40
CA GLY A 163 -3.13 -10.26 10.30
C GLY A 163 -4.29 -11.09 9.75
N ASN A 164 -4.66 -12.10 10.52
CA ASN A 164 -5.83 -12.94 10.29
C ASN A 164 -6.86 -12.73 11.42
N ASP A 165 -8.02 -12.15 11.10
CA ASP A 165 -9.12 -12.00 12.05
C ASP A 165 -10.24 -13.00 11.75
N LYS A 166 -10.22 -14.12 12.48
CA LYS A 166 -11.23 -15.20 12.42
C LYS A 166 -11.38 -15.82 11.02
N GLY A 167 -10.27 -15.92 10.29
CA GLY A 167 -10.22 -16.44 8.93
C GLY A 167 -10.35 -15.36 7.85
N ASP A 168 -10.39 -14.08 8.20
CA ASP A 168 -10.36 -12.96 7.25
C ASP A 168 -8.99 -12.26 7.27
N LEU A 169 -8.39 -12.01 6.10
CA LEU A 169 -7.23 -11.11 6.00
C LEU A 169 -7.61 -9.69 6.41
N VAL A 170 -6.77 -9.06 7.22
CA VAL A 170 -7.03 -7.74 7.78
C VAL A 170 -5.73 -6.94 7.91
N CYS A 171 -5.83 -5.63 7.74
CA CYS A 171 -4.77 -4.70 8.12
C CYS A 171 -5.41 -3.40 8.60
N PHE A 172 -4.90 -2.85 9.72
CA PHE A 172 -5.48 -1.67 10.36
C PHE A 172 -7.00 -1.81 10.62
N GLY A 173 -7.51 -3.02 10.90
CA GLY A 173 -8.94 -3.28 11.07
C GLY A 173 -9.77 -3.20 9.78
N VAL A 174 -9.15 -2.98 8.62
CA VAL A 174 -9.80 -3.04 7.31
C VAL A 174 -9.80 -4.48 6.83
N LYS A 175 -10.97 -4.97 6.44
CA LYS A 175 -11.17 -6.30 5.84
C LYS A 175 -11.72 -6.14 4.44
N ASP A 176 -11.23 -6.93 3.50
CA ASP A 176 -11.86 -7.07 2.20
C ASP A 176 -12.84 -8.25 2.24
N ARG A 177 -14.04 -8.10 1.70
CA ARG A 177 -15.11 -9.12 1.80
C ARG A 177 -15.10 -10.11 0.65
N GLN A 178 -13.98 -10.21 -0.07
CA GLN A 178 -13.83 -11.15 -1.19
C GLN A 178 -13.37 -12.52 -0.67
N ARG A 179 -14.33 -13.28 -0.14
CA ARG A 179 -14.13 -14.70 0.21
C ARG A 179 -14.57 -15.57 -0.95
N ASN A 180 -13.67 -16.44 -1.39
CA ASN A 180 -14.02 -17.56 -2.24
C ASN A 180 -14.14 -18.82 -1.36
N GLU A 181 -14.85 -19.83 -1.85
CA GLU A 181 -15.15 -21.06 -1.10
C GLU A 181 -13.91 -21.79 -0.59
N GLU A 182 -14.17 -22.76 0.29
CA GLU A 182 -13.25 -23.65 1.00
C GLU A 182 -11.94 -23.91 0.25
N CYS A 183 -10.83 -23.71 0.95
CA CYS A 183 -9.51 -23.95 0.39
C CYS A 183 -8.77 -25.00 1.20
N GLN A 184 -7.90 -25.75 0.54
CA GLN A 184 -7.05 -26.73 1.20
C GLN A 184 -5.71 -26.07 1.58
N PRO A 185 -5.17 -26.42 2.76
CA PRO A 185 -3.87 -25.92 3.20
C PRO A 185 -2.71 -26.46 2.35
#